data_AF-A0A4P9WCM3-F1
#
_entry.id   AF-A0A4P9WCM3-F1
#
_cell.length_a   1.000
_cell.length_b   1.000
_cell.length_c   1.000
_cell.angle_alpha   90.00
_cell.angle_beta   90.00
_cell.angle_gamma   90.00
#
_symmetry.space_group_name_H-M   'P 1'
#
loop_
_entity.id
_entity.type
_entity.pdbx_description
1 polymer ?
#
loop_
_entity_poly.entity_id
_entity_poly.type
_entity_poly.pdbx_seq_one_letter_code
_entity_poly.pdbx_strand_id
1 'polypeptide(L)'
;IHLCLFTNVRNAAELKRKIMSADPSMPASVMINPAPVRNLRFLILDAFQIQLACAKALQMQQQGAMRTRSIYSEILFNLSPSSNINDAIKQFGIADSHQSILVVFVGGNTKENEDRLKAIIEGDPAPLDGLSQLTDVALLNK
;
A
#
# COMPACT_ATOMS: atom_id res chain seq x y z
N ILE A 1 2.67 -5.91 -12.07
CA ILE A 1 2.18 -5.39 -10.78
C ILE A 1 1.38 -6.50 -10.14
N HIS A 2 1.70 -6.89 -8.92
CA HIS A 2 0.97 -7.93 -8.18
C HIS A 2 0.43 -7.36 -6.87
N LEU A 3 -0.78 -7.78 -6.48
CA LEU A 3 -1.52 -7.25 -5.33
C LEU A 3 -1.86 -8.38 -4.37
N CYS A 4 -1.57 -8.20 -3.08
CA CYS A 4 -1.91 -9.16 -2.04
C CYS A 4 -2.55 -8.44 -0.84
N LEU A 5 -3.72 -8.89 -0.40
CA LEU A 5 -4.39 -8.36 0.78
C LEU A 5 -4.18 -9.31 1.97
N PHE A 6 -3.84 -8.73 3.12
CA PHE A 6 -3.78 -9.43 4.40
C PHE A 6 -4.74 -8.76 5.38
N THR A 7 -5.45 -9.58 6.15
CA THR A 7 -6.29 -9.16 7.27
C THR A 7 -5.79 -9.80 8.56
N ASN A 8 -6.33 -9.40 9.71
CA ASN A 8 -5.92 -9.88 11.03
C ASN A 8 -4.40 -9.76 11.28
N VAL A 9 -3.75 -8.73 10.72
CA VAL A 9 -2.31 -8.51 10.82
C VAL A 9 -1.94 -8.14 12.26
N ARG A 10 -0.92 -8.82 12.79
CA ARG A 10 -0.48 -8.71 14.20
C ARG A 10 0.86 -7.99 14.36
N ASN A 11 1.66 -7.92 13.30
CA ASN A 11 3.01 -7.36 13.34
C ASN A 11 3.19 -6.07 12.51
N ALA A 12 2.12 -5.29 12.31
CA ALA A 12 2.16 -4.05 11.51
C ALA A 12 3.22 -3.03 11.98
N ALA A 13 3.40 -2.88 13.30
CA ALA A 13 4.43 -2.02 13.87
C ALA A 13 5.86 -2.46 13.50
N GLU A 14 6.11 -3.78 13.44
CA GLU A 14 7.38 -4.33 13.00
C GLU A 14 7.61 -4.10 11.51
N LEU A 15 6.60 -4.36 10.69
CA LEU A 15 6.63 -4.13 9.24
C LEU A 15 6.98 -2.67 8.92
N LYS A 16 6.33 -1.73 9.61
CA LYS A 16 6.60 -0.31 9.45
C LYS A 16 8.04 0.05 9.82
N ARG A 17 8.57 -0.48 10.93
CA ARG A 17 9.97 -0.27 11.31
C ARG A 17 10.93 -0.77 10.23
N LYS A 18 10.71 -1.99 9.71
CA LYS A 18 11.53 -2.58 8.64
C LYS A 18 11.51 -1.75 7.35
N ILE A 19 10.34 -1.21 6.98
CA ILE A 19 10.22 -0.30 5.83
C ILE A 19 11.00 0.99 6.07
N MET A 20 10.87 1.59 7.26
CA MET A 20 11.55 2.84 7.61
C MET A 20 13.06 2.69 7.71
N SER A 21 13.55 1.52 8.16
CA SER A 21 14.99 1.21 8.22
C SER A 21 15.58 0.71 6.90
N ALA A 22 14.77 0.63 5.83
CA ALA A 22 15.17 0.05 4.55
C ALA A 22 15.81 -1.34 4.71
N ASP A 23 15.19 -2.19 5.53
CA ASP A 23 15.69 -3.54 5.83
C ASP A 23 15.76 -4.40 4.56
N PRO A 24 16.92 -5.01 4.23
CA PRO A 24 17.10 -5.84 3.03
C PRO A 24 16.18 -7.08 2.98
N SER A 25 15.65 -7.52 4.12
CA SER A 25 14.69 -8.63 4.18
C SER A 25 13.37 -8.27 3.50
N MET A 26 13.01 -6.98 3.47
CA MET A 26 11.77 -6.51 2.85
C MET A 26 11.83 -6.65 1.34
N PRO A 27 10.81 -7.28 0.72
CA PRO A 27 10.77 -7.36 -0.73
C PRO A 27 10.46 -5.98 -1.33
N ALA A 28 10.82 -5.82 -2.60
CA ALA A 28 10.58 -4.63 -3.42
C ALA A 28 9.08 -4.35 -3.61
N SER A 29 8.47 -3.74 -2.59
CA SER A 29 7.03 -3.62 -2.47
C SER A 29 6.64 -2.33 -1.74
N VAL A 30 5.41 -1.87 -1.99
CA VAL A 30 4.77 -0.83 -1.20
C VAL A 30 3.67 -1.45 -0.36
N MET A 31 3.66 -1.13 0.94
CA MET A 31 2.61 -1.52 1.87
C MET A 31 1.66 -0.35 2.06
N ILE A 32 0.40 -0.60 1.78
CA ILE A 32 -0.68 0.38 1.74
C ILE A 32 -1.70 -0.03 2.80
N ASN A 33 -2.27 0.95 3.47
CA ASN A 33 -3.43 0.73 4.33
C ASN A 33 -4.71 0.65 3.47
N PRO A 34 -5.39 -0.52 3.42
CA PRO A 34 -6.67 -0.65 2.73
C PRO A 34 -7.85 -0.24 3.62
N ALA A 35 -7.66 -0.14 4.94
CA ALA A 35 -8.76 0.12 5.87
C ALA A 35 -9.13 1.62 5.87
N PRO A 36 -10.42 1.95 5.99
CA PRO A 36 -10.87 3.31 6.20
C PRO A 36 -10.30 3.76 7.54
N VAL A 37 -9.35 4.69 7.50
CA VAL A 37 -8.92 5.33 8.74
C VAL A 37 -10.13 6.12 9.24
N ARG A 38 -10.65 5.76 10.41
CA ARG A 38 -11.75 6.49 11.04
C ARG A 38 -11.37 7.98 11.05
N ASN A 39 -12.19 8.80 10.39
CA ASN A 39 -12.01 10.24 10.17
C ASN A 39 -11.19 10.70 8.93
N LEU A 40 -10.76 9.81 8.03
CA LEU A 40 -10.17 10.18 6.73
C LEU A 40 -11.11 9.78 5.58
N ARG A 41 -11.38 10.75 4.71
CA ARG A 41 -12.35 10.67 3.59
C ARG A 41 -11.84 9.89 2.36
N PHE A 42 -10.78 9.11 2.50
CA PHE A 42 -10.05 8.60 1.34
C PHE A 42 -9.91 7.09 1.45
N LEU A 43 -10.56 6.40 0.53
CA LEU A 43 -10.67 4.96 0.49
C LEU A 43 -10.06 4.39 -0.80
N ILE A 44 -9.57 3.16 -0.68
CA ILE A 44 -9.18 2.33 -1.81
C ILE A 44 -10.40 1.50 -2.19
N LEU A 45 -11.10 1.92 -3.24
CA LEU A 45 -12.37 1.29 -3.64
C LEU A 45 -12.15 0.02 -4.44
N ASP A 46 -11.10 0.02 -5.26
CA ASP A 46 -10.85 -1.01 -6.24
C ASP A 46 -9.35 -1.17 -6.52
N ALA A 47 -8.95 -2.39 -6.88
CA ALA A 47 -7.59 -2.70 -7.31
C ALA A 47 -7.10 -1.77 -8.45
N PHE A 48 -8.00 -1.33 -9.32
CA PHE A 48 -7.74 -0.44 -10.43
C PHE A 48 -7.15 0.91 -9.99
N GLN A 49 -7.60 1.47 -8.85
CA GLN A 49 -7.05 2.73 -8.32
C GLN A 49 -5.55 2.60 -8.02
N ILE A 50 -5.15 1.45 -7.46
CA ILE A 50 -3.76 1.16 -7.13
C ILE A 50 -2.96 0.91 -8.40
N GLN A 51 -3.52 0.16 -9.35
CA GLN A 51 -2.88 -0.09 -10.63
C GLN A 51 -2.62 1.21 -11.40
N LEU A 52 -3.57 2.15 -11.38
CA LEU A 52 -3.41 3.47 -11.98
C LEU A 52 -2.31 4.29 -11.30
N ALA A 53 -2.29 4.30 -9.96
CA ALA A 53 -1.22 4.98 -9.21
C ALA A 53 0.16 4.38 -9.51
N CYS A 54 0.25 3.05 -9.65
CA CYS A 54 1.47 2.35 -10.07
C CYS A 54 1.88 2.71 -11.49
N ALA A 55 0.96 2.67 -12.45
CA ALA A 55 1.23 3.02 -13.84
C ALA A 55 1.75 4.46 -13.96
N LYS A 56 1.11 5.41 -13.26
CA LYS A 56 1.55 6.80 -13.22
C LYS A 56 2.92 6.95 -12.57
N ALA A 57 3.19 6.25 -11.46
CA ALA A 57 4.48 6.29 -10.80
C ALA A 57 5.61 5.75 -11.70
N LEU A 58 5.35 4.65 -12.41
CA LEU A 58 6.30 4.06 -13.37
C LEU A 58 6.56 5.00 -14.54
N GLN A 59 5.53 5.65 -15.07
CA GLN A 59 5.68 6.64 -16.13
C GLN A 59 6.54 7.81 -15.67
N MET A 60 6.29 8.36 -14.47
CA MET A 60 7.08 9.46 -13.91
C MET A 60 8.53 9.05 -13.65
N GLN A 61 8.77 7.81 -13.24
CA GLN A 61 10.12 7.25 -13.09
C GLN A 61 10.86 7.22 -14.42
N GLN A 62 10.24 6.70 -15.48
CA GLN A 62 10.84 6.63 -16.82
C GLN A 62 11.14 8.02 -17.39
N GLN A 63 10.30 9.00 -17.07
CA GLN A 63 10.47 10.39 -17.51
C GLN A 63 11.45 11.20 -16.65
N GLY A 64 11.96 10.64 -15.55
CA GLY A 64 12.79 11.38 -14.59
C GLY A 64 12.06 12.51 -13.86
N ALA A 65 10.72 12.44 -13.82
CA ALA A 65 9.83 13.49 -13.31
C ALA A 65 9.18 13.12 -11.96
N MET A 66 9.71 12.11 -11.26
CA MET A 66 9.22 11.74 -9.93
C MET A 66 9.36 12.90 -8.95
N ARG A 67 8.33 13.10 -8.13
CA ARG A 67 8.36 14.10 -7.06
C ARG A 67 8.96 13.56 -5.77
N THR A 68 8.96 12.25 -5.60
CA THR A 68 9.49 11.56 -4.42
C THR A 68 10.82 10.85 -4.70
N ARG A 69 11.44 10.29 -3.66
CA ARG A 69 12.77 9.66 -3.74
C ARG A 69 12.75 8.21 -4.22
N SER A 70 11.59 7.55 -4.23
CA SER A 70 11.45 6.15 -4.59
C SER A 70 10.15 5.88 -5.32
N ILE A 71 10.11 4.83 -6.15
CA ILE A 71 8.88 4.41 -6.82
C ILE A 71 7.75 4.08 -5.83
N TYR A 72 8.08 3.54 -4.65
CA TYR A 72 7.11 3.19 -3.60
C TYR A 72 6.46 4.43 -2.99
N SER A 73 7.26 5.45 -2.66
CA SER A 73 6.73 6.74 -2.18
C SER A 73 5.94 7.46 -3.27
N GLU A 74 6.30 7.29 -4.54
CA GLU A 74 5.59 7.89 -5.67
C GLU A 74 4.20 7.26 -5.87
N ILE A 75 4.08 5.94 -5.63
CA ILE A 75 2.79 5.23 -5.65
C ILE A 75 1.87 5.78 -4.55
N LEU A 76 2.36 5.89 -3.31
CA LEU A 76 1.58 6.48 -2.21
C LEU A 76 1.18 7.93 -2.51
N PHE A 77 2.10 8.70 -3.10
CA PHE A 77 1.85 10.07 -3.51
C PHE A 77 0.76 10.17 -4.57
N ASN A 78 0.78 9.30 -5.59
CA ASN A 78 -0.22 9.26 -6.66
C ASN A 78 -1.60 8.77 -6.21
N LEU A 79 -1.68 8.05 -5.08
CA LEU A 79 -2.94 7.70 -4.45
C LEU A 79 -3.57 8.87 -3.69
N SER A 80 -2.74 9.81 -3.22
CA SER A 80 -3.22 10.95 -2.45
C SER A 80 -3.72 12.09 -3.33
N PRO A 81 -4.85 12.71 -2.97
CA PRO A 81 -5.25 13.98 -3.56
C PRO A 81 -4.43 15.16 -2.98
N SER A 82 -3.65 14.94 -1.93
CA SER A 82 -2.76 15.95 -1.36
C SER A 82 -1.54 16.18 -2.24
N SER A 83 -1.10 17.44 -2.36
CA SER A 83 0.17 17.79 -2.98
C SER A 83 1.38 17.62 -2.03
N ASN A 84 1.13 17.25 -0.77
CA ASN A 84 2.13 17.03 0.28
C ASN A 84 2.50 15.54 0.41
N ILE A 85 3.78 15.24 0.17
CA ILE A 85 4.34 13.88 0.21
C ILE A 85 4.21 13.25 1.61
N ASN A 86 4.46 14.01 2.67
CA ASN A 86 4.39 13.47 4.03
C ASN A 86 2.96 13.10 4.41
N ASP A 87 1.98 13.89 3.97
CA ASP A 87 0.57 13.60 4.22
C ASP A 87 0.14 12.37 3.44
N ALA A 88 0.56 12.24 2.18
CA ALA A 88 0.30 11.04 1.37
C ALA A 88 0.85 9.76 2.03
N ILE A 89 2.09 9.78 2.53
CA ILE A 89 2.70 8.63 3.20
C ILE A 89 1.97 8.30 4.50
N LYS A 90 1.64 9.31 5.32
CA LYS A 90 0.90 9.09 6.58
C LYS A 90 -0.51 8.53 6.34
N GLN A 91 -1.13 8.93 5.24
CA GLN A 91 -2.50 8.61 4.89
C GLN A 91 -2.63 7.22 4.27
N PHE A 92 -1.81 6.91 3.28
CA PHE A 92 -1.90 5.66 2.52
C PHE A 92 -0.90 4.60 2.98
N GLY A 93 0.17 4.99 3.66
CA GLY A 93 1.12 4.03 4.25
C GLY A 93 0.53 3.31 5.46
N ILE A 94 1.25 2.29 5.92
CA ILE A 94 0.84 1.52 7.11
C ILE A 94 1.16 2.26 8.42
N ALA A 95 0.33 2.03 9.43
CA ALA A 95 0.51 2.48 10.80
C ALA A 95 0.51 1.28 11.75
N ASP A 96 1.05 1.50 12.94
CA ASP A 96 1.29 0.48 13.96
C ASP A 96 0.01 -0.24 14.41
N SER A 97 -1.15 0.42 14.29
CA SER A 97 -2.48 -0.07 14.67
C SER A 97 -3.25 -0.78 13.56
N HIS A 98 -2.72 -0.83 12.32
CA HIS A 98 -3.46 -1.40 11.20
C HIS A 98 -3.52 -2.92 11.29
N GLN A 99 -4.73 -3.47 11.15
CA GLN A 99 -5.00 -4.91 11.13
C GLN A 99 -5.21 -5.46 9.72
N SER A 100 -5.23 -4.59 8.71
CA SER A 100 -5.28 -4.96 7.31
C SER A 100 -4.17 -4.24 6.56
N ILE A 101 -3.49 -4.95 5.66
CA ILE A 101 -2.40 -4.41 4.84
C ILE A 101 -2.57 -4.91 3.42
N LEU A 102 -2.47 -3.98 2.47
CA LEU A 102 -2.42 -4.26 1.06
C LEU A 102 -0.99 -4.09 0.56
N VAL A 103 -0.44 -5.14 -0.02
CA VAL A 103 0.92 -5.15 -0.54
C VAL A 103 0.89 -5.09 -2.05
N VAL A 104 1.71 -4.21 -2.62
CA VAL A 104 1.85 -4.06 -4.07
C VAL A 104 3.30 -4.30 -4.48
N PHE A 105 3.49 -5.24 -5.41
CA PHE A 105 4.78 -5.52 -6.03
C PHE A 105 4.91 -4.83 -7.37
N VAL A 106 6.01 -4.10 -7.53
CA VAL A 106 6.38 -3.43 -8.77
C VAL A 106 7.41 -4.29 -9.50
N GLY A 107 6.94 -5.42 -10.06
CA GLY A 107 7.77 -6.39 -10.77
C GLY A 107 8.13 -7.64 -9.94
N GLY A 108 9.08 -8.42 -10.44
CA GLY A 108 9.53 -9.68 -9.82
C GLY A 108 8.64 -10.89 -10.12
N ASN A 109 9.03 -12.05 -9.59
CA ASN A 109 8.27 -13.29 -9.72
C ASN A 109 7.15 -13.34 -8.66
N THR A 110 5.90 -13.54 -9.11
CA THR A 110 4.71 -13.59 -8.25
C THR A 110 4.83 -14.61 -7.12
N LYS A 111 5.27 -15.84 -7.40
CA LYS A 111 5.33 -16.92 -6.39
C LYS A 111 6.36 -16.61 -5.31
N GLU A 112 7.55 -16.18 -5.72
CA GLU A 112 8.62 -15.82 -4.80
C GLU A 112 8.21 -14.65 -3.89
N ASN A 113 7.56 -13.65 -4.47
CA ASN A 113 7.03 -12.50 -3.74
C ASN A 113 5.98 -12.93 -2.69
N GLU A 114 5.06 -13.82 -3.04
CA GLU A 114 4.06 -14.34 -2.10
C GLU A 114 4.67 -15.15 -0.97
N ASP A 115 5.64 -16.02 -1.26
CA ASP A 115 6.31 -16.83 -0.24
C ASP A 115 7.09 -15.96 0.75
N ARG A 116 7.76 -14.90 0.25
CA ARG A 116 8.43 -13.91 1.11
C ARG A 116 7.44 -13.15 1.99
N LEU A 117 6.24 -12.81 1.50
CA LEU A 117 5.24 -12.15 2.34
C LEU A 117 4.71 -13.04 3.45
N LYS A 118 4.44 -14.31 3.15
CA LYS A 118 3.99 -15.28 4.16
C LYS A 118 5.01 -15.45 5.29
N ALA A 119 6.30 -15.26 5.00
CA ALA A 119 7.35 -15.31 6.01
C ALA A 119 7.46 -14.03 6.87
N ILE A 120 6.98 -12.89 6.37
CA ILE A 120 7.20 -11.58 7.00
C ILE A 120 5.92 -11.03 7.64
N ILE A 121 4.75 -11.28 7.07
CA ILE A 121 3.46 -10.76 7.56
C ILE A 121 2.78 -11.82 8.44
N GLU A 122 2.58 -11.48 9.71
CA GLU A 122 1.77 -12.27 10.63
C GLU A 122 0.29 -11.88 10.47
N GLY A 123 -0.38 -12.44 9.47
CA GLY A 123 -1.79 -12.20 9.18
C GLY A 123 -2.36 -13.22 8.20
N ASP A 124 -3.66 -13.10 7.93
CA ASP A 124 -4.40 -14.03 7.08
C ASP A 124 -4.51 -13.46 5.65
N PRO A 125 -4.12 -14.21 4.60
CA PRO A 125 -4.33 -13.77 3.22
C PRO A 125 -5.82 -13.70 2.92
N ALA A 126 -6.25 -12.61 2.28
CA ALA A 126 -7.64 -12.35 1.93
C ALA A 126 -7.80 -12.07 0.42
N PRO A 127 -8.96 -12.39 -0.17
CA PRO A 127 -9.25 -12.05 -1.56
C PRO A 127 -9.34 -10.52 -1.74
N LEU A 128 -8.84 -10.02 -2.88
CA LEU A 128 -8.89 -8.58 -3.20
C LEU A 128 -10.32 -8.04 -3.29
N ASP A 129 -11.31 -8.87 -3.61
CA ASP A 129 -12.73 -8.51 -3.58
C ASP A 129 -13.19 -8.03 -2.18
N GLY A 130 -12.48 -8.45 -1.13
CA GLY A 130 -12.66 -7.98 0.24
C GLY A 130 -12.33 -6.49 0.45
N LEU A 131 -11.63 -5.82 -0.48
CA LEU A 131 -11.38 -4.37 -0.43
C LEU A 131 -12.68 -3.56 -0.39
N SER A 132 -13.68 -4.00 -1.16
CA SER A 132 -15.01 -3.38 -1.16
C SER A 132 -15.73 -3.51 0.18
N GLN A 133 -15.46 -4.59 0.92
CA GLN A 133 -16.06 -4.85 2.24
C GLN A 133 -15.37 -4.08 3.36
N LEU A 134 -14.10 -3.73 3.17
CA LEU A 134 -13.39 -2.81 4.05
C LEU A 134 -13.83 -1.37 3.80
N THR A 135 -14.52 -1.09 2.69
CA THR A 135 -14.85 0.26 2.24
C THR A 135 -16.21 0.72 2.76
N ASP A 136 -16.22 1.72 3.65
CA ASP A 136 -17.44 2.47 3.98
C ASP A 136 -17.66 3.63 3.01
N VAL A 137 -18.48 3.40 1.97
CA VAL A 137 -18.82 4.35 0.91
C VAL A 137 -19.51 5.61 1.48
N ALA A 138 -20.15 5.53 2.65
CA ALA A 138 -20.79 6.69 3.28
C ALA A 138 -19.79 7.79 3.66
N LEU A 139 -18.51 7.46 3.80
CA LEU A 139 -17.43 8.41 4.09
C LEU A 139 -16.98 9.24 2.87
N LEU A 140 -17.40 8.87 1.65
CA LEU A 140 -17.02 9.57 0.41
C LEU A 140 -17.89 10.82 0.13
N ASN A 141 -19.10 10.88 0.68
CA ASN A 141 -20.06 11.93 0.40
C ASN A 141 -20.00 13.06 1.45
N LYS A 142 -18.97 13.90 1.38
CA LYS A 142 -18.97 15.24 1.99
C LYS A 142 -17.77 16.07 1.54
#